data_AF-A0A2R6HQ72-F1
#
_entry.id   AF-A0A2R6HQ72-F1
#
_cell.length_a   1.000
_cell.length_b   1.000
_cell.length_c   1.000
_cell.angle_alpha   90.00
_cell.angle_beta   90.00
_cell.angle_gamma   90.00
#
_symmetry.space_group_name_H-M   'P 1'
#
loop_
_entity.id
_entity.type
_entity.pdbx_description
1 polymer ?
#
loop_
_entity_poly.entity_id
_entity_poly.type
_entity_poly.pdbx_seq_one_letter_code
_entity_poly.pdbx_strand_id
1 'polypeptide(L)'
;MLLMGRIINIDNQGGNAESVLTETGKGGLLSSGYLRDDPAETYLRDETPQFVLTNQKRGVEIERESTSDHVTPGSGYRTITIVSDRRLLALVGDSSHENADGDQRISIPFTEIESVGSETSRGGGILTVSRSGDAAWQIHTGSSGLDTVETYVQAAVQAWNHVETTLDDVTRTLVAALDHRDDGEYDDALDAAQAAADQLEDATRTARALDEEWNAAAITDRVQEVEQRTRSTLATVRASRARTFTDDAQQRWHNGDLEGAHDAYDRANEQYDAILSLPPSAVEDREQIEAEAKRVRRVTEELETAPLQEVIDADRAASEAEEPEAIADTLEGIIESYRRVLELDRKAENRRFAGDPGEIRERLGEIVEEVTSTRRNAAKKAQQAGNWHMGTDQYELAVEEFETARTQFGQAIAVATDHYPDAVDHLESDRSAVEEQLERATAARDGETIGTEAETPDRREDGTATTDGGDDDSATDDPATDIEARLRQVDEERFGDIVASVLGESGWTVEGRGDRTVTVSRESPTAERMLVRPLHRPEGQPVGAAAIETCREQLAASDDIDAVMIATSAGITSEATREARDDAVRLLDDTCLAAIIESRDRETELTSRRVALD
;
A
#
# COMPACT_ATOMS: atom_id res chain seq x y z
N MET A 1 7.84 27.94 -87.46
CA MET A 1 7.16 28.26 -86.19
C MET A 1 7.86 27.43 -85.12
N LEU A 2 8.56 28.12 -84.22
CA LEU A 2 9.56 27.59 -83.30
C LEU A 2 8.93 26.80 -82.14
N LEU A 3 9.77 25.93 -81.56
CA LEU A 3 9.54 25.07 -80.40
C LEU A 3 8.64 25.70 -79.33
N MET A 4 7.59 24.99 -78.92
CA MET A 4 6.85 25.32 -77.70
C MET A 4 6.97 24.16 -76.72
N GLY A 5 8.01 24.23 -75.88
CA GLY A 5 7.95 23.57 -74.58
C GLY A 5 7.03 24.37 -73.65
N ARG A 6 6.33 23.71 -72.74
CA ARG A 6 5.38 24.33 -71.81
C ARG A 6 5.65 23.86 -70.40
N ILE A 7 5.57 24.80 -69.46
CA ILE A 7 5.50 24.55 -68.02
C ILE A 7 4.04 24.66 -67.62
N ILE A 8 3.59 23.70 -66.83
CA ILE A 8 2.23 23.64 -66.34
C ILE A 8 2.29 23.49 -64.83
N ASN A 9 1.69 24.46 -64.13
CA ASN A 9 1.45 24.39 -62.70
C ASN A 9 0.16 23.58 -62.48
N ILE A 10 0.25 22.51 -61.70
CA ILE A 10 -0.88 21.66 -61.38
C ILE A 10 -1.53 22.22 -60.10
N ASP A 11 -2.45 23.17 -60.26
CA ASP A 11 -3.27 23.65 -59.15
C ASP A 11 -4.31 22.57 -58.79
N ASN A 12 -4.00 21.74 -57.81
CA ASN A 12 -4.83 20.61 -57.38
C ASN A 12 -6.17 21.02 -56.72
N GLN A 13 -6.49 22.31 -56.62
CA GLN A 13 -7.79 22.76 -56.11
C GLN A 13 -8.93 22.60 -57.14
N GLY A 14 -8.64 22.29 -58.41
CA GLY A 14 -9.61 22.27 -59.51
C GLY A 14 -10.20 20.92 -59.94
N GLY A 15 -9.75 19.79 -59.37
CA GLY A 15 -10.37 18.47 -59.58
C GLY A 15 -10.31 17.87 -61.00
N ASN A 16 -9.58 18.45 -61.95
CA ASN A 16 -9.35 17.88 -63.29
C ASN A 16 -7.85 17.75 -63.54
N ALA A 17 -7.35 16.51 -63.50
CA ALA A 17 -5.99 16.20 -63.92
C ALA A 17 -5.79 16.59 -65.39
N GLU A 18 -4.71 17.30 -65.69
CA GLU A 18 -4.46 17.76 -67.05
C GLU A 18 -4.28 16.59 -68.02
N SER A 19 -4.70 16.75 -69.28
CA SER A 19 -4.59 15.71 -70.31
C SER A 19 -3.15 15.24 -70.56
N VAL A 20 -2.15 16.04 -70.19
CA VAL A 20 -0.73 15.64 -70.24
C VAL A 20 -0.39 14.50 -69.25
N LEU A 21 -1.13 14.39 -68.16
CA LEU A 21 -0.95 13.35 -67.14
C LEU A 21 -1.78 12.10 -67.43
N THR A 22 -2.98 12.27 -68.00
CA THR A 22 -4.00 11.20 -68.10
C THR A 22 -4.12 10.54 -69.48
N GLU A 23 -3.54 11.11 -70.54
CA GLU A 23 -3.66 10.59 -71.91
C GLU A 23 -2.36 9.97 -72.44
N THR A 24 -2.48 8.88 -73.20
CA THR A 24 -1.45 8.40 -74.14
C THR A 24 -1.80 8.83 -75.57
N GLY A 25 -0.90 8.66 -76.55
CA GLY A 25 -1.29 8.93 -77.94
C GLY A 25 -0.39 8.34 -79.01
N LYS A 26 -1.00 7.83 -80.08
CA LYS A 26 -0.32 7.46 -81.33
C LYS A 26 -0.14 8.70 -82.19
N GLY A 27 1.09 9.18 -82.34
CA GLY A 27 1.41 10.32 -83.20
C GLY A 27 0.93 10.10 -84.64
N GLY A 28 0.02 10.95 -85.11
CA GLY A 28 -0.42 11.01 -86.51
C GLY A 28 0.01 12.33 -87.14
N LEU A 29 -0.04 12.43 -88.48
CA LEU A 29 0.46 13.56 -89.31
C LEU A 29 -0.05 14.96 -88.92
N LEU A 30 -1.00 15.08 -87.98
CA LEU A 30 -1.57 16.33 -87.47
C LEU A 30 -1.78 16.40 -85.93
N SER A 31 -1.43 15.37 -85.15
CA SER A 31 -1.55 15.38 -83.68
C SER A 31 -0.37 14.69 -82.99
N SER A 32 0.31 15.42 -82.10
CA SER A 32 1.41 14.90 -81.27
C SER A 32 0.86 14.04 -80.13
N GLY A 33 1.27 12.77 -80.03
CA GLY A 33 1.05 11.93 -78.87
C GLY A 33 1.83 12.41 -77.63
N TYR A 34 1.47 11.92 -76.45
CA TYR A 34 2.19 12.19 -75.19
C TYR A 34 3.25 11.12 -74.96
N LEU A 35 2.82 9.93 -74.53
CA LEU A 35 3.63 8.75 -74.26
C LEU A 35 3.13 7.56 -75.09
N ARG A 36 3.98 6.55 -75.32
CA ARG A 36 3.68 5.36 -76.12
C ARG A 36 2.98 4.28 -75.33
N ASP A 37 3.39 4.04 -74.09
CA ASP A 37 2.99 2.88 -73.30
C ASP A 37 1.81 3.21 -72.38
N ASP A 38 2.05 4.03 -71.34
CA ASP A 38 1.08 4.35 -70.29
C ASP A 38 1.00 5.88 -70.04
N PRO A 39 -0.14 6.40 -69.56
CA PRO A 39 -0.25 7.79 -69.14
C PRO A 39 0.75 8.14 -68.03
N ALA A 40 1.17 9.41 -67.99
CA ALA A 40 2.16 9.91 -67.04
C ALA A 40 1.75 9.69 -65.56
N GLU A 41 0.46 9.79 -65.24
CA GLU A 41 -0.08 9.58 -63.88
C GLU A 41 0.13 8.16 -63.36
N THR A 42 0.20 7.15 -64.24
CA THR A 42 0.38 5.75 -63.86
C THR A 42 1.74 5.53 -63.17
N TYR A 43 2.69 6.43 -63.40
CA TYR A 43 4.03 6.38 -62.81
C TYR A 43 4.17 7.11 -61.47
N LEU A 44 3.19 7.95 -61.11
CA LEU A 44 3.23 8.75 -59.88
C LEU A 44 2.74 7.99 -58.65
N ARG A 45 1.97 6.90 -58.80
CA ARG A 45 1.41 6.13 -57.68
C ARG A 45 0.69 7.06 -56.67
N ASP A 46 1.26 7.24 -55.49
CA ASP A 46 0.81 8.06 -54.36
C ASP A 46 1.43 9.48 -54.33
N GLU A 47 2.26 9.83 -55.31
CA GLU A 47 2.92 11.14 -55.42
C GLU A 47 1.98 12.23 -55.96
N THR A 48 2.12 13.45 -55.42
CA THR A 48 1.37 14.62 -55.87
C THR A 48 2.19 15.40 -56.90
N PRO A 49 1.76 15.49 -58.17
CA PRO A 49 2.45 16.32 -59.16
C PRO A 49 2.26 17.81 -58.85
N GLN A 50 3.36 18.56 -58.82
CA GLN A 50 3.37 20.02 -58.61
C GLN A 50 3.54 20.77 -59.94
N PHE A 51 4.48 20.29 -60.77
CA PHE A 51 4.74 20.88 -62.08
C PHE A 51 4.92 19.82 -63.16
N VAL A 52 4.49 20.15 -64.37
CA VAL A 52 4.75 19.34 -65.56
C VAL A 52 5.49 20.18 -66.60
N LEU A 53 6.68 19.74 -66.97
CA LEU A 53 7.53 20.31 -67.99
C LEU A 53 7.41 19.45 -69.25
N THR A 54 7.20 20.07 -70.40
CA THR A 54 7.06 19.34 -71.67
C THR A 54 8.00 19.87 -72.73
N ASN A 55 8.59 18.97 -73.53
CA ASN A 55 9.28 19.33 -74.76
C ASN A 55 9.10 18.27 -75.85
N GLN A 56 9.07 18.70 -77.12
CA GLN A 56 8.67 17.83 -78.23
C GLN A 56 9.83 17.13 -78.94
N LYS A 57 11.06 17.63 -78.80
CA LYS A 57 12.19 17.18 -79.65
C LYS A 57 13.54 17.16 -78.95
N ARG A 58 13.67 17.91 -77.86
CA ARG A 58 14.97 18.14 -77.22
C ARG A 58 15.28 17.13 -76.13
N GLY A 59 14.32 16.31 -75.70
CA GLY A 59 14.63 15.22 -74.79
C GLY A 59 15.13 15.69 -73.43
N VAL A 60 16.00 14.87 -72.86
CA VAL A 60 16.81 15.14 -71.68
C VAL A 60 18.27 14.89 -72.04
N GLU A 61 19.13 15.86 -71.77
CA GLU A 61 20.59 15.72 -71.94
C GLU A 61 21.22 15.39 -70.59
N ILE A 62 22.13 14.42 -70.57
CA ILE A 62 22.80 13.91 -69.38
C ILE A 62 24.29 14.10 -69.59
N GLU A 63 24.84 15.17 -69.02
CA GLU A 63 26.26 15.47 -69.04
C GLU A 63 26.96 14.72 -67.90
N ARG A 64 27.99 13.94 -68.23
CA ARG A 64 28.94 13.32 -67.28
C ARG A 64 30.36 13.75 -67.64
N GLU A 65 31.31 13.66 -66.71
CA GLU A 65 32.70 14.15 -66.88
C GLU A 65 33.38 13.82 -68.22
N SER A 66 33.03 12.69 -68.86
CA SER A 66 33.64 12.24 -70.12
C SER A 66 32.65 11.93 -71.25
N THR A 67 31.34 12.05 -71.03
CA THR A 67 30.29 11.66 -71.99
C THR A 67 29.04 12.52 -71.83
N SER A 68 28.44 12.97 -72.93
CA SER A 68 27.06 13.50 -72.94
C SER A 68 26.16 12.46 -73.60
N ASP A 69 25.13 12.01 -72.88
CA ASP A 69 24.08 11.15 -73.40
C ASP A 69 22.83 11.97 -73.67
N HIS A 70 22.17 11.72 -74.80
CA HIS A 70 20.98 12.44 -75.20
C HIS A 70 19.78 11.51 -75.37
N VAL A 71 18.83 11.60 -74.44
CA VAL A 71 17.60 10.80 -74.47
C VAL A 71 16.49 11.60 -75.14
N THR A 72 16.24 11.34 -76.43
CA THR A 72 15.22 12.06 -77.21
C THR A 72 13.95 11.23 -77.45
N PRO A 73 12.77 11.87 -77.58
CA PRO A 73 11.54 11.17 -77.87
C PRO A 73 11.45 10.74 -79.34
N GLY A 74 10.76 9.62 -79.58
CA GLY A 74 10.46 9.10 -80.90
C GLY A 74 9.53 10.00 -81.73
N SER A 75 9.43 9.71 -83.02
CA SER A 75 8.61 10.51 -83.94
C SER A 75 7.13 10.45 -83.54
N GLY A 76 6.56 11.60 -83.20
CA GLY A 76 5.14 11.70 -82.80
C GLY A 76 4.90 11.59 -81.29
N TYR A 77 5.96 11.48 -80.48
CA TYR A 77 5.93 11.45 -79.02
C TYR A 77 6.65 12.67 -78.42
N ARG A 78 6.63 12.84 -77.10
CA ARG A 78 7.27 13.96 -76.41
C ARG A 78 7.97 13.52 -75.12
N THR A 79 8.76 14.43 -74.55
CA THR A 79 9.29 14.31 -73.20
C THR A 79 8.38 15.03 -72.22
N ILE A 80 8.04 14.36 -71.13
CA ILE A 80 7.28 14.89 -70.00
C ILE A 80 8.16 14.74 -68.77
N THR A 81 8.52 15.85 -68.13
CA THR A 81 9.17 15.83 -66.82
C THR A 81 8.18 16.31 -65.78
N ILE A 82 7.88 15.44 -64.83
CA ILE A 82 7.01 15.72 -63.70
C ILE A 82 7.90 16.06 -62.53
N VAL A 83 7.61 17.20 -61.90
CA VAL A 83 8.16 17.56 -60.59
C VAL A 83 7.06 17.25 -59.59
N SER A 84 7.23 16.18 -58.82
CA SER A 84 6.29 15.77 -57.76
C SER A 84 6.74 16.29 -56.41
N ASP A 85 5.97 15.97 -55.37
CA ASP A 85 6.32 16.17 -53.96
C ASP A 85 7.44 15.27 -53.43
N ARG A 86 7.92 14.30 -54.23
CA ARG A 86 9.02 13.38 -53.85
C ARG A 86 10.26 13.45 -54.73
N ARG A 87 10.09 13.74 -56.02
CA ARG A 87 11.17 13.58 -57.01
C ARG A 87 10.90 14.31 -58.32
N LEU A 88 11.93 14.35 -59.17
CA LEU A 88 11.77 14.60 -60.60
C LEU A 88 11.64 13.27 -61.35
N LEU A 89 10.65 13.17 -62.22
CA LEU A 89 10.41 12.02 -63.09
C LEU A 89 10.34 12.48 -64.54
N ALA A 90 11.36 12.17 -65.33
CA ALA A 90 11.36 12.39 -66.76
C ALA A 90 10.94 11.12 -67.52
N LEU A 91 9.92 11.26 -68.35
CA LEU A 91 9.33 10.24 -69.22
C LEU A 91 9.58 10.67 -70.67
N VAL A 92 10.36 9.90 -71.41
CA VAL A 92 10.71 10.20 -72.80
C VAL A 92 10.01 9.19 -73.70
N GLY A 93 9.00 9.64 -74.44
CA GLY A 93 8.14 8.73 -75.18
C GLY A 93 8.82 8.09 -76.40
N ASP A 94 8.65 6.77 -76.58
CA ASP A 94 9.21 5.97 -77.68
C ASP A 94 10.72 6.24 -77.91
N SER A 95 11.52 6.12 -76.85
CA SER A 95 12.94 6.49 -76.89
C SER A 95 13.77 5.48 -77.69
N SER A 96 14.69 5.97 -78.51
CA SER A 96 15.62 5.13 -79.29
C SER A 96 16.92 4.78 -78.54
N HIS A 97 16.97 4.96 -77.22
CA HIS A 97 18.18 4.69 -76.43
C HIS A 97 18.42 3.17 -76.28
N GLU A 98 19.69 2.75 -76.23
CA GLU A 98 20.18 1.36 -76.51
C GLU A 98 19.55 0.18 -75.75
N ASN A 99 18.59 0.35 -74.83
CA ASN A 99 17.97 -0.75 -74.08
C ASN A 99 16.48 -0.55 -73.75
N ALA A 100 15.76 0.32 -74.47
CA ALA A 100 14.34 0.58 -74.21
C ALA A 100 13.46 0.30 -75.44
N ASP A 101 12.44 -0.55 -75.27
CA ASP A 101 11.31 -0.66 -76.21
C ASP A 101 10.11 0.04 -75.55
N GLY A 102 9.80 1.26 -76.00
CA GLY A 102 8.72 2.08 -75.43
C GLY A 102 9.22 3.35 -74.75
N ASP A 103 8.57 3.75 -73.66
CA ASP A 103 8.86 4.98 -72.94
C ASP A 103 10.05 4.82 -71.99
N GLN A 104 11.05 5.69 -72.12
CA GLN A 104 12.20 5.71 -71.21
C GLN A 104 11.86 6.49 -69.94
N ARG A 105 12.23 5.93 -68.79
CA ARG A 105 11.96 6.51 -67.46
C ARG A 105 13.26 6.88 -66.77
N ILE A 106 13.29 8.09 -66.24
CA ILE A 106 14.40 8.67 -65.50
C ILE A 106 13.80 9.24 -64.22
N SER A 107 14.31 8.83 -63.06
CA SER A 107 13.82 9.29 -61.78
C SER A 107 14.98 9.78 -60.91
N ILE A 108 14.83 10.98 -60.34
CA ILE A 108 15.81 11.62 -59.47
C ILE A 108 15.09 12.08 -58.20
N PRO A 109 15.21 11.33 -57.08
CA PRO A 109 14.73 11.77 -55.77
C PRO A 109 15.35 13.10 -55.37
N PHE A 110 14.60 13.93 -54.62
CA PHE A 110 15.12 15.21 -54.16
C PHE A 110 16.38 15.07 -53.28
N THR A 111 16.53 13.95 -52.57
CA THR A 111 17.70 13.64 -51.75
C THR A 111 18.98 13.36 -52.53
N GLU A 112 18.89 13.14 -53.83
CA GLU A 112 20.07 12.88 -54.69
C GLU A 112 20.51 14.13 -55.47
N ILE A 113 19.77 15.23 -55.36
CA ILE A 113 20.04 16.47 -56.08
C ILE A 113 20.95 17.36 -55.21
N GLU A 114 22.08 17.78 -55.78
CA GLU A 114 23.02 18.67 -55.12
C GLU A 114 22.72 20.15 -55.42
N SER A 115 22.36 20.42 -56.67
CA SER A 115 21.99 21.76 -57.10
C SER A 115 20.99 21.71 -58.23
N VAL A 116 20.15 22.74 -58.28
CA VAL A 116 19.26 23.02 -59.41
C VAL A 116 19.45 24.46 -59.83
N GLY A 117 19.48 24.69 -61.13
CA GLY A 117 19.54 26.00 -61.73
C GLY A 117 18.62 26.09 -62.93
N SER A 118 18.17 27.29 -63.27
CA SER A 118 17.43 27.49 -64.51
C SER A 118 18.03 28.58 -65.39
N GLU A 119 17.94 28.35 -66.70
CA GLU A 119 18.33 29.31 -67.72
C GLU A 119 17.15 29.60 -68.64
N THR A 120 16.87 30.88 -68.89
CA THR A 120 15.83 31.29 -69.83
C THR A 120 16.42 32.01 -71.03
N SER A 121 15.91 31.69 -72.21
CA SER A 121 16.30 32.34 -73.47
C SER A 121 15.06 32.69 -74.28
N ARG A 122 15.24 33.51 -75.33
CA ARG A 122 14.14 33.88 -76.26
C ARG A 122 13.45 32.68 -76.93
N GLY A 123 14.06 31.49 -76.93
CA GLY A 123 13.57 30.28 -77.60
C GLY A 123 13.13 29.14 -76.68
N GLY A 124 13.16 29.32 -75.36
CA GLY A 124 12.83 28.29 -74.37
C GLY A 124 13.66 28.41 -73.09
N GLY A 125 13.38 27.54 -72.13
CA GLY A 125 14.10 27.42 -70.87
C GLY A 125 14.80 26.07 -70.71
N ILE A 126 15.77 26.01 -69.80
CA ILE A 126 16.50 24.81 -69.41
C ILE A 126 16.48 24.75 -67.89
N LEU A 127 16.02 23.64 -67.33
CA LEU A 127 16.22 23.30 -65.92
C LEU A 127 17.42 22.35 -65.84
N THR A 128 18.47 22.75 -65.13
CA THR A 128 19.67 21.95 -64.92
C THR A 128 19.64 21.37 -63.51
N VAL A 129 19.74 20.05 -63.39
CA VAL A 129 19.74 19.32 -62.12
C VAL A 129 21.04 18.54 -61.99
N SER A 130 21.84 18.87 -61.00
CA SER A 130 23.11 18.19 -60.72
C SER A 130 22.91 17.15 -59.63
N ARG A 131 23.38 15.92 -59.87
CA ARG A 131 23.33 14.79 -58.93
C ARG A 131 24.71 14.51 -58.37
N SER A 132 24.79 13.95 -57.16
CA SER A 132 26.01 13.38 -56.61
C SER A 132 26.67 12.36 -57.55
N GLY A 133 27.93 12.59 -57.90
CA GLY A 133 28.68 11.81 -58.89
C GLY A 133 28.77 12.44 -60.28
N ASP A 134 28.76 13.78 -60.38
CA ASP A 134 29.09 14.59 -61.56
C ASP A 134 28.23 14.34 -62.80
N ALA A 135 26.96 14.00 -62.61
CA ALA A 135 25.97 13.94 -63.68
C ALA A 135 25.03 15.16 -63.63
N ALA A 136 25.08 16.02 -64.64
CA ALA A 136 24.17 17.15 -64.81
C ALA A 136 23.09 16.84 -65.85
N TRP A 137 21.83 17.01 -65.45
CA TRP A 137 20.66 16.71 -66.26
C TRP A 137 20.06 18.02 -66.77
N GLN A 138 20.08 18.23 -68.07
CA GLN A 138 19.48 19.40 -68.70
C GLN A 138 18.12 19.03 -69.27
N ILE A 139 17.07 19.57 -68.65
CA ILE A 139 15.67 19.36 -69.02
C ILE A 139 15.19 20.59 -69.77
N HIS A 140 15.02 20.46 -71.09
CA HIS A 140 14.49 21.54 -71.92
C HIS A 140 12.99 21.72 -71.70
N THR A 141 12.55 22.97 -71.59
CA THR A 141 11.15 23.32 -71.34
C THR A 141 10.80 24.74 -71.84
N GLY A 142 9.60 25.24 -71.56
CA GLY A 142 9.21 26.64 -71.76
C GLY A 142 9.90 27.57 -70.76
N SER A 143 9.91 28.87 -71.02
CA SER A 143 10.57 29.85 -70.13
C SER A 143 9.65 30.46 -69.06
N SER A 144 8.32 30.42 -69.27
CA SER A 144 7.35 31.03 -68.34
C SER A 144 7.08 30.13 -67.14
N GLY A 145 7.37 30.62 -65.92
CA GLY A 145 7.18 29.88 -64.66
C GLY A 145 8.35 28.98 -64.27
N LEU A 146 9.47 29.05 -65.00
CA LEU A 146 10.64 28.22 -64.73
C LEU A 146 11.36 28.62 -63.43
N ASP A 147 11.34 29.91 -63.10
CA ASP A 147 11.82 30.46 -61.83
C ASP A 147 11.06 29.88 -60.62
N THR A 148 9.74 29.70 -60.77
CA THR A 148 8.90 29.10 -59.72
C THR A 148 9.20 27.62 -59.56
N VAL A 149 9.42 26.90 -60.67
CA VAL A 149 9.85 25.49 -60.66
C VAL A 149 11.21 25.34 -59.98
N GLU A 150 12.19 26.18 -60.32
CA GLU A 150 13.50 26.18 -59.67
C GLU A 150 13.37 26.45 -58.17
N THR A 151 12.60 27.46 -57.78
CA THR A 151 12.35 27.81 -56.37
C THR A 151 11.77 26.63 -55.59
N TYR A 152 10.75 25.98 -56.15
CA TYR A 152 10.14 24.80 -55.54
C TYR A 152 11.16 23.65 -55.40
N VAL A 153 11.88 23.31 -56.47
CA VAL A 153 12.87 22.21 -56.42
C VAL A 153 13.97 22.52 -55.40
N GLN A 154 14.45 23.76 -55.31
CA GLN A 154 15.44 24.16 -54.29
C GLN A 154 14.89 23.96 -52.88
N ALA A 155 13.65 24.42 -52.62
CA ALA A 155 13.00 24.25 -51.33
C ALA A 155 12.79 22.76 -50.98
N ALA A 156 12.31 21.97 -51.94
CA ALA A 156 12.08 20.54 -51.76
C ALA A 156 13.39 19.78 -51.50
N VAL A 157 14.46 20.07 -52.23
CA VAL A 157 15.79 19.46 -52.02
C VAL A 157 16.31 19.77 -50.62
N GLN A 158 16.22 21.03 -50.16
CA GLN A 158 16.66 21.39 -48.81
C GLN A 158 15.83 20.69 -47.74
N ALA A 159 14.50 20.71 -47.87
CA ALA A 159 13.59 20.11 -46.91
C ALA A 159 13.75 18.57 -46.82
N TRP A 160 13.77 17.87 -47.95
CA TRP A 160 13.91 16.42 -47.99
C TRP A 160 15.26 15.94 -47.44
N ASN A 161 16.36 16.62 -47.76
CA ASN A 161 17.67 16.29 -47.21
C ASN A 161 17.72 16.49 -45.69
N HIS A 162 17.16 17.59 -45.19
CA HIS A 162 17.09 17.87 -43.76
C HIS A 162 16.23 16.82 -43.03
N VAL A 163 15.05 16.52 -43.57
CA VAL A 163 14.14 15.53 -43.00
C VAL A 163 14.77 14.15 -42.98
N GLU A 164 15.25 13.60 -44.10
CA GLU A 164 15.80 12.23 -44.11
C GLU A 164 17.05 12.11 -43.22
N THR A 165 17.93 13.12 -43.18
CA THR A 165 19.07 13.13 -42.23
C THR A 165 18.58 13.07 -40.78
N THR A 166 17.57 13.86 -40.43
CA THR A 166 16.99 13.87 -39.09
C THR A 166 16.30 12.53 -38.78
N LEU A 167 15.56 11.95 -39.73
CA LEU A 167 14.88 10.67 -39.54
C LEU A 167 15.88 9.51 -39.36
N ASP A 168 17.01 9.53 -40.05
CA ASP A 168 18.09 8.55 -39.86
C ASP A 168 18.70 8.64 -38.46
N ASP A 169 18.95 9.86 -37.96
CA ASP A 169 19.48 10.09 -36.62
C ASP A 169 18.46 9.74 -35.51
N VAL A 170 17.18 10.08 -35.71
CA VAL A 170 16.07 9.64 -34.84
C VAL A 170 16.01 8.12 -34.80
N THR A 171 16.07 7.44 -35.96
CA THR A 171 16.04 5.98 -36.03
C THR A 171 17.21 5.35 -35.28
N ARG A 172 18.42 5.90 -35.40
CA ARG A 172 19.60 5.45 -34.66
C ARG A 172 19.41 5.63 -33.15
N THR A 173 18.85 6.76 -32.72
CA THR A 173 18.60 7.06 -31.31
C THR A 173 17.53 6.13 -30.71
N LEU A 174 16.49 5.80 -31.47
CA LEU A 174 15.48 4.81 -31.05
C LEU A 174 16.06 3.40 -30.90
N VAL A 175 17.00 3.00 -31.76
CA VAL A 175 17.71 1.72 -31.60
C VAL A 175 18.51 1.72 -30.30
N ALA A 176 19.26 2.80 -30.01
CA ALA A 176 19.99 2.92 -28.75
C ALA A 176 19.06 2.87 -27.53
N ALA A 177 17.88 3.52 -27.59
CA ALA A 177 16.88 3.45 -26.52
C ALA A 177 16.39 2.01 -26.25
N LEU A 178 16.22 1.21 -27.30
CA LEU A 178 15.84 -0.19 -27.17
C LEU A 178 16.99 -1.04 -26.61
N ASP A 179 18.23 -0.77 -27.01
CA ASP A 179 19.42 -1.45 -26.47
C ASP A 179 19.56 -1.19 -24.95
N HIS A 180 19.47 0.08 -24.51
CA HIS A 180 19.48 0.43 -23.08
C HIS A 180 18.36 -0.26 -22.31
N ARG A 181 17.16 -0.34 -22.88
CA ARG A 181 16.03 -1.05 -22.27
C ARG A 181 16.35 -2.53 -22.08
N ASP A 182 16.93 -3.18 -23.10
CA ASP A 182 17.26 -4.59 -23.07
C ASP A 182 18.39 -4.90 -22.07
N ASP A 183 19.27 -3.92 -21.80
CA ASP A 183 20.30 -3.97 -20.76
C ASP A 183 19.78 -3.61 -19.35
N GLY A 184 18.50 -3.22 -19.22
CA GLY A 184 17.87 -2.84 -17.95
C GLY A 184 18.15 -1.39 -17.49
N GLU A 185 18.77 -0.58 -18.35
CA GLU A 185 19.09 0.84 -18.14
C GLU A 185 17.88 1.72 -18.51
N TYR A 186 16.77 1.57 -17.77
CA TYR A 186 15.47 2.16 -18.16
C TYR A 186 15.40 3.68 -18.15
N ASP A 187 16.22 4.35 -17.34
CA ASP A 187 16.29 5.82 -17.32
C ASP A 187 17.00 6.33 -18.58
N ASP A 188 18.14 5.75 -18.93
CA ASP A 188 18.89 6.06 -20.16
C ASP A 188 18.06 5.73 -21.42
N ALA A 189 17.33 4.62 -21.39
CA ALA A 189 16.38 4.24 -22.44
C ALA A 189 15.29 5.30 -22.65
N LEU A 190 14.73 5.83 -21.55
CA LEU A 190 13.68 6.84 -21.61
C LEU A 190 14.23 8.17 -22.14
N ASP A 191 15.39 8.59 -21.66
CA ASP A 191 16.06 9.82 -22.10
C ASP A 191 16.38 9.77 -23.60
N ALA A 192 16.89 8.64 -24.09
CA ALA A 192 17.15 8.44 -25.52
C ALA A 192 15.86 8.47 -26.35
N ALA A 193 14.79 7.80 -25.92
CA ALA A 193 13.50 7.83 -26.62
C ALA A 193 12.87 9.23 -26.65
N GLN A 194 13.01 10.02 -25.58
CA GLN A 194 12.54 11.41 -25.53
C GLN A 194 13.39 12.31 -26.42
N ALA A 195 14.72 12.16 -26.42
CA ALA A 195 15.61 12.89 -27.31
C ALA A 195 15.27 12.64 -28.79
N ALA A 196 14.92 11.41 -29.15
CA ALA A 196 14.44 11.07 -30.50
C ALA A 196 13.11 11.77 -30.84
N ALA A 197 12.19 11.89 -29.89
CA ALA A 197 10.94 12.62 -30.07
C ALA A 197 11.16 14.13 -30.26
N ASP A 198 12.08 14.72 -29.48
CA ASP A 198 12.42 16.14 -29.58
C ASP A 198 13.08 16.46 -30.93
N GLN A 199 14.00 15.61 -31.41
CA GLN A 199 14.63 15.75 -32.73
C GLN A 199 13.59 15.68 -33.86
N LEU A 200 12.60 14.81 -33.74
CA LEU A 200 11.56 14.64 -34.74
C LEU A 200 10.65 15.87 -34.88
N GLU A 201 10.53 16.70 -33.84
CA GLU A 201 9.77 17.95 -33.91
C GLU A 201 10.35 18.90 -34.98
N ASP A 202 11.67 18.90 -35.16
CA ASP A 202 12.34 19.73 -36.16
C ASP A 202 12.09 19.26 -37.60
N ALA A 203 12.15 17.94 -37.83
CA ALA A 203 11.74 17.35 -39.11
C ALA A 203 10.27 17.63 -39.41
N THR A 204 9.40 17.54 -38.39
CA THR A 204 7.97 17.84 -38.50
C THR A 204 7.71 19.29 -38.89
N ARG A 205 8.44 20.24 -38.29
CA ARG A 205 8.34 21.67 -38.61
C ARG A 205 8.76 21.94 -40.06
N THR A 206 9.86 21.34 -40.50
CA THR A 206 10.38 21.48 -41.86
C THR A 206 9.41 20.89 -42.90
N ALA A 207 8.89 19.69 -42.63
CA ALA A 207 7.90 19.04 -43.48
C ALA A 207 6.62 19.88 -43.63
N ARG A 208 6.07 20.38 -42.51
CA ARG A 208 4.88 21.24 -42.52
C ARG A 208 5.09 22.55 -43.27
N ALA A 209 6.25 23.18 -43.13
CA ALA A 209 6.54 24.42 -43.85
C ALA A 209 6.52 24.23 -45.37
N LEU A 210 7.10 23.13 -45.87
CA LEU A 210 7.07 22.80 -47.30
C LEU A 210 5.64 22.47 -47.77
N ASP A 211 4.89 21.71 -46.97
CA ASP A 211 3.51 21.33 -47.28
C ASP A 211 2.56 22.53 -47.29
N GLU A 212 2.66 23.44 -46.31
CA GLU A 212 1.84 24.65 -46.25
C GLU A 212 2.10 25.60 -47.42
N GLU A 213 3.35 25.70 -47.87
CA GLU A 213 3.71 26.59 -48.97
C GLU A 213 3.40 25.99 -50.35
N TRP A 214 3.61 24.67 -50.53
CA TRP A 214 3.59 24.02 -51.83
C TRP A 214 2.66 22.80 -51.95
N ASN A 215 1.87 22.47 -50.94
CA ASN A 215 1.01 21.26 -50.89
C ASN A 215 1.79 19.95 -51.16
N ALA A 216 2.97 19.84 -50.56
CA ALA A 216 3.88 18.70 -50.70
C ALA A 216 3.64 17.63 -49.59
N ALA A 217 2.46 17.02 -49.55
CA ALA A 217 2.03 16.15 -48.45
C ALA A 217 2.95 14.94 -48.20
N ALA A 218 3.63 14.41 -49.23
CA ALA A 218 4.47 13.22 -49.11
C ALA A 218 5.61 13.34 -48.07
N ILE A 219 6.16 14.53 -47.83
CA ILE A 219 7.21 14.73 -46.81
C ILE A 219 6.61 14.65 -45.40
N THR A 220 5.38 15.14 -45.22
CA THR A 220 4.64 15.07 -43.95
C THR A 220 4.27 13.62 -43.64
N ASP A 221 3.78 12.86 -44.63
CA ASP A 221 3.47 11.44 -44.47
C ASP A 221 4.70 10.62 -44.06
N ARG A 222 5.85 10.95 -44.64
CA ARG A 222 7.13 10.30 -44.30
C ARG A 222 7.53 10.56 -42.84
N VAL A 223 7.39 11.79 -42.35
CA VAL A 223 7.65 12.11 -40.94
C VAL A 223 6.65 11.40 -40.01
N GLN A 224 5.37 11.35 -40.37
CA GLN A 224 4.34 10.67 -39.58
C GLN A 224 4.60 9.17 -39.40
N GLU A 225 5.18 8.50 -40.40
CA GLU A 225 5.57 7.09 -40.31
C GLU A 225 6.59 6.88 -39.17
N VAL A 226 7.64 7.71 -39.11
CA VAL A 226 8.66 7.65 -38.07
C VAL A 226 8.09 8.11 -36.73
N GLU A 227 7.20 9.09 -36.71
CA GLU A 227 6.52 9.57 -35.49
C GLU A 227 5.70 8.47 -34.79
N GLN A 228 4.99 7.65 -35.56
CA GLN A 228 4.28 6.48 -35.03
C GLN A 228 5.25 5.49 -34.38
N ARG A 229 6.40 5.22 -35.02
CA ARG A 229 7.44 4.35 -34.47
C ARG A 229 8.08 4.92 -33.20
N THR A 230 8.34 6.23 -33.15
CA THR A 230 8.85 6.93 -31.96
C THR A 230 7.88 6.79 -30.79
N ARG A 231 6.58 7.04 -31.01
CA ARG A 231 5.56 6.90 -29.96
C ARG A 231 5.43 5.46 -29.46
N SER A 232 5.46 4.48 -30.37
CA SER A 232 5.42 3.06 -30.00
C SER A 232 6.63 2.69 -29.13
N THR A 233 7.84 3.09 -29.55
CA THR A 233 9.08 2.85 -28.79
C THR A 233 9.02 3.49 -27.40
N LEU A 234 8.56 4.75 -27.32
CA LEU A 234 8.40 5.46 -26.04
C LEU A 234 7.41 4.73 -25.11
N ALA A 235 6.28 4.25 -25.66
CA ALA A 235 5.31 3.48 -24.90
C ALA A 235 5.92 2.18 -24.34
N THR A 236 6.69 1.45 -25.16
CA THR A 236 7.36 0.21 -24.74
C THR A 236 8.40 0.44 -23.64
N VAL A 237 9.23 1.48 -23.77
CA VAL A 237 10.23 1.84 -22.74
C VAL A 237 9.54 2.21 -21.43
N ARG A 238 8.51 3.07 -21.48
CA ARG A 238 7.74 3.46 -20.30
C ARG A 238 7.07 2.27 -19.62
N ALA A 239 6.50 1.34 -20.38
CA ALA A 239 5.85 0.15 -19.82
C ALA A 239 6.86 -0.73 -19.06
N SER A 240 8.06 -0.89 -19.62
CA SER A 240 9.14 -1.67 -18.98
C SER A 240 9.63 -1.02 -17.68
N ARG A 241 9.77 0.31 -17.70
CA ARG A 241 10.11 1.11 -16.51
C ARG A 241 9.02 1.06 -15.44
N ALA A 242 7.74 1.14 -15.83
CA ALA A 242 6.59 1.02 -14.92
C ALA A 242 6.57 -0.31 -14.17
N ARG A 243 6.88 -1.41 -14.88
CA ARG A 243 6.99 -2.76 -14.28
C ARG A 243 8.15 -2.83 -13.29
N THR A 244 9.29 -2.23 -13.61
CA THR A 244 10.44 -2.16 -12.69
C THR A 244 10.10 -1.39 -11.41
N PHE A 245 9.40 -0.25 -11.52
CA PHE A 245 8.90 0.46 -10.34
C PHE A 245 7.87 -0.35 -9.54
N THR A 246 7.03 -1.13 -10.22
CA THR A 246 6.08 -2.04 -9.57
C THR A 246 6.81 -3.12 -8.76
N ASP A 247 7.89 -3.69 -9.31
CA ASP A 247 8.70 -4.70 -8.62
C ASP A 247 9.45 -4.11 -7.41
N ASP A 248 10.04 -2.91 -7.56
CA ASP A 248 10.67 -2.18 -6.45
C ASP A 248 9.65 -1.87 -5.33
N ALA A 249 8.44 -1.42 -5.72
CA ALA A 249 7.36 -1.15 -4.78
C ALA A 249 6.96 -2.39 -3.97
N GLN A 250 6.81 -3.54 -4.63
CA GLN A 250 6.51 -4.81 -3.96
C GLN A 250 7.62 -5.23 -3.00
N GLN A 251 8.88 -5.08 -3.41
CA GLN A 251 10.02 -5.43 -2.57
C GLN A 251 10.10 -4.54 -1.32
N ARG A 252 9.86 -3.23 -1.47
CA ARG A 252 9.83 -2.28 -0.34
C ARG A 252 8.67 -2.56 0.60
N TRP A 253 7.49 -2.85 0.06
CA TRP A 253 6.34 -3.23 0.88
C TRP A 253 6.66 -4.49 1.69
N HIS A 254 7.23 -5.52 1.06
CA HIS A 254 7.63 -6.74 1.78
C HIS A 254 8.66 -6.47 2.89
N ASN A 255 9.52 -5.45 2.70
CA ASN A 255 10.51 -5.04 3.69
C ASN A 255 9.97 -4.05 4.76
N GLY A 256 8.69 -3.68 4.70
CA GLY A 256 8.04 -2.74 5.62
C GLY A 256 8.32 -1.25 5.34
N ASP A 257 8.99 -0.92 4.24
CA ASP A 257 9.15 0.47 3.76
C ASP A 257 7.90 0.90 2.97
N LEU A 258 6.85 1.25 3.71
CA LEU A 258 5.53 1.55 3.14
C LEU A 258 5.54 2.86 2.33
N GLU A 259 6.17 3.93 2.85
CA GLU A 259 6.27 5.22 2.15
C GLU A 259 7.07 5.08 0.85
N GLY A 260 8.21 4.36 0.90
CA GLY A 260 9.00 4.09 -0.29
C GLY A 260 8.30 3.18 -1.30
N ALA A 261 7.48 2.23 -0.83
CA ALA A 261 6.64 1.42 -1.70
C ALA A 261 5.58 2.27 -2.41
N HIS A 262 4.95 3.21 -1.70
CA HIS A 262 3.98 4.15 -2.24
C HIS A 262 4.62 5.03 -3.32
N ASP A 263 5.77 5.66 -3.03
CA ASP A 263 6.53 6.47 -3.99
C ASP A 263 6.86 5.71 -5.29
N ALA A 264 7.20 4.42 -5.17
CA ALA A 264 7.50 3.59 -6.33
C ALA A 264 6.23 3.25 -7.15
N TYR A 265 5.11 2.95 -6.50
CA TYR A 265 3.83 2.78 -7.19
C TYR A 265 3.35 4.07 -7.88
N ASP A 266 3.54 5.23 -7.26
CA ASP A 266 3.23 6.52 -7.89
C ASP A 266 4.05 6.74 -9.17
N ARG A 267 5.35 6.49 -9.13
CA ARG A 267 6.20 6.54 -10.34
C ARG A 267 5.75 5.55 -11.42
N ALA A 268 5.29 4.36 -11.04
CA ALA A 268 4.73 3.39 -11.98
C ALA A 268 3.44 3.92 -12.63
N ASN A 269 2.53 4.48 -11.82
CA ASN A 269 1.28 5.08 -12.30
C ASN A 269 1.53 6.25 -13.25
N GLU A 270 2.49 7.12 -12.95
CA GLU A 270 2.92 8.21 -13.86
C GLU A 270 3.35 7.69 -15.23
N GLN A 271 4.10 6.57 -15.28
CA GLN A 271 4.49 5.97 -16.56
C GLN A 271 3.28 5.43 -17.33
N TYR A 272 2.37 4.74 -16.65
CA TYR A 272 1.15 4.24 -17.29
C TYR A 272 0.26 5.38 -17.79
N ASP A 273 0.08 6.46 -17.03
CA ASP A 273 -0.71 7.63 -17.44
C ASP A 273 -0.10 8.31 -18.67
N ALA A 274 1.23 8.42 -18.72
CA ALA A 274 1.93 8.94 -19.89
C ALA A 274 1.70 8.08 -21.14
N ILE A 275 1.67 6.74 -21.01
CA ILE A 275 1.35 5.83 -22.12
C ILE A 275 -0.10 5.99 -22.55
N LEU A 276 -1.05 6.02 -21.62
CA LEU A 276 -2.49 6.06 -21.92
C LEU A 276 -2.95 7.40 -22.53
N SER A 277 -2.16 8.44 -22.34
CA SER A 277 -2.31 9.75 -22.99
C SER A 277 -1.94 9.73 -24.49
N LEU A 278 -1.23 8.71 -24.96
CA LEU A 278 -0.90 8.54 -26.38
C LEU A 278 -2.12 8.06 -27.20
N PRO A 279 -2.13 8.33 -28.52
CA PRO A 279 -3.14 7.79 -29.42
C PRO A 279 -3.22 6.26 -29.34
N PRO A 280 -4.41 5.64 -29.38
CA PRO A 280 -4.55 4.18 -29.29
C PRO A 280 -3.74 3.39 -30.32
N SER A 281 -3.57 3.93 -31.53
CA SER A 281 -2.79 3.31 -32.60
C SER A 281 -1.28 3.25 -32.33
N ALA A 282 -0.78 4.06 -31.40
CA ALA A 282 0.64 4.13 -31.06
C ALA A 282 1.03 3.16 -29.93
N VAL A 283 0.07 2.51 -29.29
CA VAL A 283 0.31 1.65 -28.12
C VAL A 283 -0.05 0.22 -28.49
N GLU A 284 0.98 -0.58 -28.70
CA GLU A 284 0.82 -2.04 -28.81
C GLU A 284 0.29 -2.59 -27.47
N ASP A 285 -0.58 -3.60 -27.54
CA ASP A 285 -1.19 -4.26 -26.37
C ASP A 285 -1.84 -3.30 -25.35
N ARG A 286 -2.46 -2.21 -25.82
CA ARG A 286 -3.09 -1.19 -24.98
C ARG A 286 -4.02 -1.77 -23.90
N GLU A 287 -4.82 -2.77 -24.24
CA GLU A 287 -5.73 -3.42 -23.28
C GLU A 287 -4.97 -4.07 -22.10
N GLN A 288 -3.81 -4.68 -22.38
CA GLN A 288 -2.95 -5.24 -21.34
C GLN A 288 -2.37 -4.13 -20.46
N ILE A 289 -1.90 -3.03 -21.06
CA ILE A 289 -1.36 -1.88 -20.33
C ILE A 289 -2.43 -1.24 -19.43
N GLU A 290 -3.66 -1.09 -19.92
CA GLU A 290 -4.79 -0.59 -19.14
C GLU A 290 -5.11 -1.52 -17.95
N ALA A 291 -5.04 -2.84 -18.15
CA ALA A 291 -5.24 -3.82 -17.09
C ALA A 291 -4.11 -3.81 -16.05
N GLU A 292 -2.85 -3.66 -16.48
CA GLU A 292 -1.69 -3.50 -15.61
C GLU A 292 -1.80 -2.21 -14.77
N ALA A 293 -2.08 -1.07 -15.41
CA ALA A 293 -2.26 0.22 -14.74
C ALA A 293 -3.39 0.16 -13.70
N LYS A 294 -4.54 -0.42 -14.06
CA LYS A 294 -5.66 -0.61 -13.12
C LYS A 294 -5.27 -1.49 -11.94
N ARG A 295 -4.50 -2.55 -12.18
CA ARG A 295 -4.00 -3.43 -11.11
C ARG A 295 -3.09 -2.65 -10.17
N VAL A 296 -2.14 -1.89 -10.70
CA VAL A 296 -1.21 -1.10 -9.88
C VAL A 296 -1.96 -0.09 -9.03
N ARG A 297 -2.88 0.70 -9.60
CA ARG A 297 -3.70 1.64 -8.82
C ARG A 297 -4.48 0.97 -7.69
N ARG A 298 -5.12 -0.18 -7.94
CA ARG A 298 -5.80 -0.96 -6.89
C ARG A 298 -4.85 -1.39 -5.79
N VAL A 299 -3.64 -1.83 -6.16
CA VAL A 299 -2.62 -2.24 -5.18
C VAL A 299 -2.11 -1.03 -4.38
N THR A 300 -2.02 0.15 -4.99
CA THR A 300 -1.74 1.41 -4.27
C THR A 300 -2.83 1.72 -3.25
N GLU A 301 -4.11 1.63 -3.61
CA GLU A 301 -5.24 1.82 -2.69
C GLU A 301 -5.22 0.78 -1.53
N GLU A 302 -4.88 -0.47 -1.83
CA GLU A 302 -4.69 -1.53 -0.82
C GLU A 302 -3.52 -1.19 0.12
N LEU A 303 -2.39 -0.70 -0.40
CA LEU A 303 -1.23 -0.26 0.38
C LEU A 303 -1.56 0.92 1.30
N GLU A 304 -2.36 1.88 0.84
CA GLU A 304 -2.77 3.06 1.62
C GLU A 304 -3.65 2.67 2.81
N THR A 305 -4.43 1.60 2.69
CA THR A 305 -5.41 1.17 3.70
C THR A 305 -4.91 0.05 4.61
N ALA A 306 -4.05 -0.83 4.12
CA ALA A 306 -3.57 -2.01 4.83
C ALA A 306 -2.99 -1.73 6.22
N PRO A 307 -2.12 -0.72 6.43
CA PRO A 307 -1.50 -0.50 7.74
C PRO A 307 -2.51 -0.20 8.84
N LEU A 308 -3.55 0.58 8.55
CA LEU A 308 -4.59 0.87 9.53
C LEU A 308 -5.52 -0.34 9.72
N GLN A 309 -5.87 -1.02 8.63
CA GLN A 309 -6.77 -2.16 8.67
C GLN A 309 -6.18 -3.34 9.47
N GLU A 310 -4.90 -3.63 9.30
CA GLU A 310 -4.19 -4.66 10.07
C GLU A 310 -4.26 -4.39 11.57
N VAL A 311 -4.10 -3.13 11.98
CA VAL A 311 -4.17 -2.74 13.39
C VAL A 311 -5.59 -2.83 13.92
N ILE A 312 -6.60 -2.40 13.16
CA ILE A 312 -8.02 -2.53 13.53
C ILE A 312 -8.42 -4.01 13.67
N ASP A 313 -7.93 -4.88 12.80
CA ASP A 313 -8.25 -6.30 12.85
C ASP A 313 -7.54 -7.00 14.02
N ALA A 314 -6.31 -6.59 14.36
CA ALA A 314 -5.62 -7.04 15.56
C ALA A 314 -6.32 -6.57 16.85
N ASP A 315 -6.73 -5.30 16.90
CA ASP A 315 -7.50 -4.70 18.00
C ASP A 315 -8.80 -5.48 18.26
N ARG A 316 -9.58 -5.75 17.19
CA ARG A 316 -10.79 -6.57 17.29
C ARG A 316 -10.50 -7.98 17.82
N ALA A 317 -9.43 -8.62 17.34
CA ALA A 317 -9.06 -9.96 17.79
C ALA A 317 -8.62 -9.98 19.27
N ALA A 318 -7.96 -8.92 19.75
CA ALA A 318 -7.57 -8.80 21.15
C ALA A 318 -8.79 -8.71 22.08
N SER A 319 -9.82 -7.96 21.70
CA SER A 319 -11.06 -7.84 22.49
C SER A 319 -11.87 -9.15 22.59
N GLU A 320 -11.59 -10.14 21.74
CA GLU A 320 -12.25 -11.45 21.75
C GLU A 320 -11.52 -12.50 22.61
N ALA A 321 -10.31 -12.20 23.10
CA ALA A 321 -9.56 -13.11 23.94
C ALA A 321 -10.11 -13.16 25.39
N GLU A 322 -9.90 -14.29 26.07
CA GLU A 322 -10.48 -14.56 27.41
C GLU A 322 -9.47 -14.41 28.55
N GLU A 323 -8.17 -14.48 28.26
CA GLU A 323 -7.10 -14.42 29.27
C GLU A 323 -6.57 -12.98 29.42
N PRO A 324 -6.75 -12.33 30.58
CA PRO A 324 -6.38 -10.92 30.77
C PRO A 324 -4.91 -10.58 30.47
N GLU A 325 -3.99 -11.47 30.80
CA GLU A 325 -2.56 -11.24 30.55
C GLU A 325 -2.22 -11.29 29.05
N ALA A 326 -2.78 -12.27 28.33
CA ALA A 326 -2.62 -12.38 26.89
C ALA A 326 -3.29 -11.23 26.12
N ILE A 327 -4.44 -10.74 26.62
CA ILE A 327 -5.10 -9.54 26.10
C ILE A 327 -4.16 -8.34 26.24
N ALA A 328 -3.63 -8.11 27.44
CA ALA A 328 -2.76 -6.96 27.71
C ALA A 328 -1.46 -7.00 26.88
N ASP A 329 -0.82 -8.17 26.75
CA ASP A 329 0.36 -8.34 25.88
C ASP A 329 0.04 -7.98 24.41
N THR A 330 -1.13 -8.41 23.92
CA THR A 330 -1.56 -8.14 22.54
C THR A 330 -1.84 -6.66 22.32
N LEU A 331 -2.56 -6.03 23.24
CA LEU A 331 -2.89 -4.61 23.19
C LEU A 331 -1.63 -3.71 23.27
N GLU A 332 -0.60 -4.10 24.02
CA GLU A 332 0.69 -3.39 24.00
C GLU A 332 1.35 -3.41 22.61
N GLY A 333 1.29 -4.54 21.89
CA GLY A 333 1.75 -4.62 20.50
C GLY A 333 0.91 -3.75 19.53
N ILE A 334 -0.39 -3.62 19.80
CA ILE A 334 -1.30 -2.76 19.03
C ILE A 334 -0.97 -1.28 19.23
N ILE A 335 -0.59 -0.84 20.44
CA ILE A 335 -0.14 0.53 20.71
C ILE A 335 1.02 0.93 19.78
N GLU A 336 2.06 0.09 19.69
CA GLU A 336 3.19 0.35 18.79
C GLU A 336 2.77 0.39 17.31
N SER A 337 1.79 -0.42 16.94
CA SER A 337 1.30 -0.47 15.57
C SER A 337 0.50 0.77 15.19
N TYR A 338 -0.38 1.27 16.08
CA TYR A 338 -1.05 2.57 15.90
C TYR A 338 -0.06 3.73 15.86
N ARG A 339 0.97 3.72 16.72
CA ARG A 339 2.07 4.71 16.70
C ARG A 339 2.79 4.71 15.34
N ARG A 340 3.11 3.53 14.79
CA ARG A 340 3.69 3.41 13.45
C ARG A 340 2.78 3.99 12.37
N VAL A 341 1.47 3.72 12.42
CA VAL A 341 0.50 4.32 11.48
C VAL A 341 0.51 5.85 11.58
N LEU A 342 0.58 6.42 12.79
CA LEU A 342 0.66 7.87 12.99
C LEU A 342 1.96 8.51 12.46
N GLU A 343 3.04 7.75 12.36
CA GLU A 343 4.30 8.24 11.78
C GLU A 343 4.28 8.24 10.25
N LEU A 344 3.44 7.41 9.61
CA LEU A 344 3.31 7.39 8.14
C LEU A 344 2.82 8.74 7.62
N ASP A 345 3.60 9.28 6.69
CA ASP A 345 3.41 10.57 6.02
C ASP A 345 3.34 11.76 6.99
N ARG A 346 3.91 11.64 8.20
CA ARG A 346 3.84 12.72 9.21
C ARG A 346 4.40 14.06 8.73
N LYS A 347 5.38 14.03 7.82
CA LYS A 347 6.02 15.22 7.23
C LYS A 347 5.44 15.61 5.87
N ALA A 348 4.57 14.79 5.29
CA ALA A 348 3.98 15.07 3.98
C ALA A 348 2.92 16.18 4.11
N GLU A 349 2.79 17.01 3.08
CA GLU A 349 1.77 18.07 3.05
C GLU A 349 0.36 17.49 2.95
N ASN A 350 0.22 16.37 2.22
CA ASN A 350 -1.02 15.60 2.11
C ASN A 350 -0.72 14.16 2.51
N ARG A 351 -1.49 13.64 3.48
CA ARG A 351 -1.34 12.27 3.96
C ARG A 351 -1.94 11.30 2.95
N ARG A 352 -1.17 10.28 2.53
CA ARG A 352 -1.60 9.28 1.54
C ARG A 352 -2.20 8.05 2.23
N PHE A 353 -1.64 7.66 3.36
CA PHE A 353 -2.16 6.56 4.16
C PHE A 353 -3.47 6.89 4.86
N ALA A 354 -4.36 5.91 4.92
CA ALA A 354 -5.71 6.04 5.45
C ALA A 354 -5.73 6.32 6.96
N GLY A 355 -6.81 6.99 7.39
CA GLY A 355 -7.12 7.27 8.78
C GLY A 355 -6.90 8.72 9.20
N ASP A 356 -7.86 9.26 9.94
CA ASP A 356 -7.71 10.57 10.56
C ASP A 356 -6.74 10.49 11.75
N PRO A 357 -5.65 11.30 11.78
CA PRO A 357 -4.71 11.23 12.88
C PRO A 357 -5.32 11.60 14.25
N GLY A 358 -6.42 12.35 14.28
CA GLY A 358 -7.18 12.64 15.51
C GLY A 358 -7.89 11.39 16.02
N GLU A 359 -8.70 10.75 15.17
CA GLU A 359 -9.41 9.50 15.50
C GLU A 359 -8.45 8.39 15.92
N ILE A 360 -7.31 8.26 15.23
CA ILE A 360 -6.29 7.26 15.59
C ILE A 360 -5.68 7.55 16.99
N ARG A 361 -5.44 8.83 17.32
CA ARG A 361 -4.92 9.20 18.66
C ARG A 361 -5.94 8.96 19.76
N GLU A 362 -7.22 9.22 19.48
CA GLU A 362 -8.32 8.94 20.41
C GLU A 362 -8.40 7.44 20.68
N ARG A 363 -8.46 6.60 19.64
CA ARG A 363 -8.47 5.14 19.80
C ARG A 363 -7.22 4.62 20.50
N LEU A 364 -6.04 5.19 20.20
CA LEU A 364 -4.81 4.85 20.91
C LEU A 364 -4.92 5.16 22.40
N GLY A 365 -5.53 6.28 22.78
CA GLY A 365 -5.77 6.62 24.18
C GLY A 365 -6.68 5.61 24.88
N GLU A 366 -7.77 5.19 24.23
CA GLU A 366 -8.67 4.17 24.75
C GLU A 366 -7.95 2.83 25.00
N ILE A 367 -7.13 2.39 24.04
CA ILE A 367 -6.37 1.13 24.16
C ILE A 367 -5.35 1.21 25.30
N VAL A 368 -4.70 2.36 25.49
CA VAL A 368 -3.76 2.55 26.60
C VAL A 368 -4.48 2.46 27.95
N GLU A 369 -5.67 3.06 28.07
CA GLU A 369 -6.50 2.92 29.27
C GLU A 369 -6.91 1.46 29.51
N GLU A 370 -7.30 0.75 28.44
CA GLU A 370 -7.67 -0.66 28.47
C GLU A 370 -6.51 -1.55 28.93
N VAL A 371 -5.30 -1.37 28.40
CA VAL A 371 -4.09 -2.08 28.85
C VAL A 371 -3.83 -1.83 30.33
N THR A 372 -3.85 -0.56 30.74
CA THR A 372 -3.57 -0.16 32.13
C THR A 372 -4.56 -0.81 33.09
N SER A 373 -5.85 -0.77 32.75
CA SER A 373 -6.92 -1.40 33.54
C SER A 373 -6.78 -2.92 33.58
N THR A 374 -6.52 -3.56 32.44
CA THR A 374 -6.39 -5.02 32.33
C THR A 374 -5.19 -5.54 33.14
N ARG A 375 -4.03 -4.89 33.02
CA ARG A 375 -2.83 -5.20 33.83
C ARG A 375 -3.07 -5.01 35.32
N ARG A 376 -3.73 -3.91 35.71
CA ARG A 376 -4.09 -3.66 37.12
C ARG A 376 -5.01 -4.75 37.66
N ASN A 377 -6.00 -5.19 36.89
CA ASN A 377 -6.92 -6.25 37.30
C ASN A 377 -6.22 -7.60 37.42
N ALA A 378 -5.32 -7.94 36.49
CA ALA A 378 -4.47 -9.13 36.58
C ALA A 378 -3.59 -9.08 37.84
N ALA A 379 -2.95 -7.93 38.12
CA ALA A 379 -2.13 -7.73 39.30
C ALA A 379 -2.91 -7.91 40.61
N LYS A 380 -4.11 -7.33 40.70
CA LYS A 380 -5.00 -7.48 41.87
C LYS A 380 -5.45 -8.93 42.07
N LYS A 381 -5.75 -9.65 40.98
CA LYS A 381 -6.13 -11.07 41.05
C LYS A 381 -4.98 -11.93 41.58
N ALA A 382 -3.76 -11.72 41.09
CA ALA A 382 -2.56 -12.40 41.58
C ALA A 382 -2.27 -12.02 43.05
N GLN A 383 -2.42 -10.75 43.42
CA GLN A 383 -2.30 -10.31 44.82
C GLN A 383 -3.29 -11.02 45.75
N GLN A 384 -4.56 -11.17 45.33
CA GLN A 384 -5.57 -11.89 46.10
C GLN A 384 -5.24 -13.38 46.22
N ALA A 385 -4.75 -14.02 45.16
CA ALA A 385 -4.29 -15.40 45.19
C ALA A 385 -3.10 -15.57 46.15
N GLY A 386 -2.12 -14.65 46.10
CA GLY A 386 -0.98 -14.63 47.03
C GLY A 386 -1.41 -14.51 48.50
N ASN A 387 -2.36 -13.61 48.79
CA ASN A 387 -2.95 -13.48 50.13
C ASN A 387 -3.68 -14.75 50.59
N TRP A 388 -4.37 -15.44 49.68
CA TRP A 388 -5.02 -16.72 49.97
C TRP A 388 -4.00 -17.82 50.31
N HIS A 389 -2.90 -17.90 49.55
CA HIS A 389 -1.81 -18.84 49.82
C HIS A 389 -1.08 -18.52 51.13
N MET A 390 -0.91 -17.24 51.46
CA MET A 390 -0.40 -16.79 52.77
C MET A 390 -1.29 -17.29 53.91
N GLY A 391 -2.61 -17.17 53.78
CA GLY A 391 -3.58 -17.63 54.80
C GLY A 391 -3.62 -19.16 54.97
N THR A 392 -3.08 -19.92 54.03
CA THR A 392 -3.03 -21.39 54.06
C THR A 392 -1.61 -21.95 54.29
N ASP A 393 -0.67 -21.10 54.71
CA ASP A 393 0.74 -21.42 54.95
C ASP A 393 1.49 -22.00 53.73
N GLN A 394 0.99 -21.73 52.51
CA GLN A 394 1.61 -22.14 51.24
C GLN A 394 2.56 -21.06 50.71
N TYR A 395 3.60 -20.74 51.49
CA TYR A 395 4.41 -19.54 51.25
C TYR A 395 5.18 -19.53 49.91
N GLU A 396 5.56 -20.69 49.36
CA GLU A 396 6.19 -20.76 48.02
C GLU A 396 5.24 -20.26 46.92
N LEU A 397 4.00 -20.75 46.90
CA LEU A 397 2.98 -20.32 45.94
C LEU A 397 2.58 -18.85 46.17
N ALA A 398 2.53 -18.40 47.43
CA ALA A 398 2.26 -17.00 47.74
C ALA A 398 3.34 -16.06 47.16
N VAL A 399 4.62 -16.44 47.25
CA VAL A 399 5.73 -15.69 46.66
C VAL A 399 5.58 -15.60 45.14
N GLU A 400 5.30 -16.72 44.46
CA GLU A 400 5.09 -16.74 43.00
C GLU A 400 3.95 -15.80 42.56
N GLU A 401 2.82 -15.83 43.26
CA GLU A 401 1.66 -14.97 42.96
C GLU A 401 1.96 -13.48 43.23
N PHE A 402 2.67 -13.14 44.31
CA PHE A 402 3.06 -11.75 44.56
C PHE A 402 4.13 -11.24 43.57
N GLU A 403 5.04 -12.09 43.11
CA GLU A 403 5.98 -11.74 42.03
C GLU A 403 5.26 -11.47 40.71
N THR A 404 4.22 -12.25 40.41
CA THR A 404 3.33 -12.03 39.27
C THR A 404 2.60 -10.70 39.40
N ALA A 405 1.99 -10.42 40.56
CA ALA A 405 1.33 -9.15 40.84
C ALA A 405 2.26 -7.94 40.68
N ARG A 406 3.49 -8.01 41.24
CA ARG A 406 4.51 -6.96 41.10
C ARG A 406 4.86 -6.71 39.64
N THR A 407 5.01 -7.76 38.84
CA THR A 407 5.34 -7.67 37.42
C THR A 407 4.22 -6.96 36.63
N GLN A 408 2.96 -7.38 36.85
CA GLN A 408 1.80 -6.79 36.17
C GLN A 408 1.61 -5.30 36.56
N PHE A 409 1.78 -4.94 37.84
CA PHE A 409 1.77 -3.52 38.24
C PHE A 409 2.92 -2.73 37.60
N GLY A 410 4.12 -3.30 37.51
CA GLY A 410 5.25 -2.68 36.83
C GLY A 410 4.98 -2.39 35.35
N GLN A 411 4.35 -3.32 34.64
CA GLN A 411 3.93 -3.15 33.25
C GLN A 411 2.81 -2.08 33.12
N ALA A 412 1.82 -2.10 34.01
CA ALA A 412 0.77 -1.08 34.05
C ALA A 412 1.34 0.35 34.23
N ILE A 413 2.31 0.52 35.14
CA ILE A 413 2.99 1.79 35.37
C ILE A 413 3.74 2.25 34.12
N ALA A 414 4.47 1.34 33.46
CA ALA A 414 5.24 1.66 32.26
C ALA A 414 4.34 2.21 31.14
N VAL A 415 3.19 1.59 30.93
CA VAL A 415 2.20 2.03 29.93
C VAL A 415 1.50 3.33 30.35
N ALA A 416 1.08 3.44 31.62
CA ALA A 416 0.38 4.61 32.14
C ALA A 416 1.23 5.87 32.17
N THR A 417 2.55 5.75 32.37
CA THR A 417 3.47 6.91 32.44
C THR A 417 3.40 7.79 31.19
N ASP A 418 3.23 7.18 30.02
CA ASP A 418 3.25 7.90 28.75
C ASP A 418 1.93 8.62 28.41
N HIS A 419 0.80 8.16 28.96
CA HIS A 419 -0.54 8.58 28.48
C HIS A 419 -1.56 8.86 29.58
N TYR A 420 -1.37 8.29 30.77
CA TYR A 420 -2.28 8.41 31.91
C TYR A 420 -1.52 8.66 33.22
N PRO A 421 -0.79 9.80 33.32
CA PRO A 421 0.09 10.08 34.45
C PRO A 421 -0.67 10.16 35.78
N ASP A 422 -1.95 10.53 35.76
CA ASP A 422 -2.79 10.64 36.95
C ASP A 422 -3.01 9.29 37.68
N ALA A 423 -2.88 8.16 36.97
CA ALA A 423 -2.96 6.84 37.61
C ALA A 423 -1.63 6.31 38.15
N VAL A 424 -0.50 6.90 37.77
CA VAL A 424 0.83 6.38 38.10
C VAL A 424 1.03 6.31 39.61
N ASP A 425 0.73 7.40 40.33
CA ASP A 425 0.88 7.45 41.80
C ASP A 425 0.07 6.33 42.50
N HIS A 426 -1.15 6.07 42.02
CA HIS A 426 -2.00 5.01 42.56
C HIS A 426 -1.44 3.62 42.26
N LEU A 427 -0.93 3.39 41.05
CA LEU A 427 -0.33 2.11 40.66
C LEU A 427 1.00 1.85 41.39
N GLU A 428 1.81 2.88 41.63
CA GLU A 428 3.05 2.79 42.41
C GLU A 428 2.76 2.47 43.88
N SER A 429 1.71 3.06 44.45
CA SER A 429 1.24 2.73 45.80
C SER A 429 0.76 1.28 45.88
N ASP A 430 -0.06 0.82 44.94
CA ASP A 430 -0.55 -0.57 44.89
C ASP A 430 0.63 -1.56 44.74
N ARG A 431 1.62 -1.23 43.89
CA ARG A 431 2.84 -2.02 43.72
C ARG A 431 3.67 -2.11 45.00
N SER A 432 3.87 -0.98 45.69
CA SER A 432 4.64 -0.92 46.93
C SER A 432 4.00 -1.81 48.01
N ALA A 433 2.67 -1.82 48.10
CA ALA A 433 1.95 -2.71 49.02
C ALA A 433 2.16 -4.19 48.70
N VAL A 434 2.21 -4.58 47.42
CA VAL A 434 2.57 -5.94 47.00
C VAL A 434 4.03 -6.28 47.34
N GLU A 435 4.96 -5.34 47.19
CA GLU A 435 6.38 -5.56 47.52
C GLU A 435 6.56 -5.83 49.03
N GLU A 436 5.85 -5.11 49.91
CA GLU A 436 5.84 -5.41 51.35
C GLU A 436 5.21 -6.79 51.67
N GLN A 437 4.16 -7.17 50.94
CA GLN A 437 3.52 -8.49 51.08
C GLN A 437 4.46 -9.62 50.62
N LEU A 438 5.18 -9.41 49.52
CA LEU A 438 6.19 -10.33 49.00
C LEU A 438 7.34 -10.52 49.98
N GLU A 439 7.83 -9.44 50.62
CA GLU A 439 8.88 -9.53 51.65
C GLU A 439 8.39 -10.35 52.85
N ARG A 440 7.15 -10.10 53.31
CA ARG A 440 6.51 -10.90 54.37
C ARG A 440 6.38 -12.38 54.01
N ALA A 441 5.93 -12.70 52.80
CA ALA A 441 5.80 -14.08 52.33
C ALA A 441 7.16 -14.79 52.24
N THR A 442 8.18 -14.07 51.77
CA THR A 442 9.56 -14.58 51.65
C THR A 442 10.16 -14.91 53.03
N ALA A 443 10.03 -14.00 53.99
CA ALA A 443 10.50 -14.25 55.35
C ALA A 443 9.76 -15.41 56.03
N ALA A 444 8.43 -15.50 55.84
CA ALA A 444 7.65 -16.62 56.36
C ALA A 444 8.06 -17.97 55.75
N ARG A 445 8.32 -18.01 54.43
CA ARG A 445 8.87 -19.18 53.74
C ARG A 445 10.23 -19.60 54.32
N ASP A 446 11.10 -18.63 54.60
CA ASP A 446 12.46 -18.86 55.07
C ASP A 446 12.53 -19.11 56.59
N GLY A 447 11.37 -19.09 57.29
CA GLY A 447 11.26 -19.32 58.74
C GLY A 447 11.75 -18.16 59.59
N GLU A 448 11.83 -16.96 59.01
CA GLU A 448 12.31 -15.73 59.64
C GLU A 448 11.12 -14.90 60.14
N THR A 449 11.03 -14.71 61.46
CA THR A 449 10.01 -13.82 62.05
C THR A 449 10.34 -12.37 61.72
N ILE A 450 9.56 -11.74 60.83
CA ILE A 450 9.59 -10.29 60.65
C ILE A 450 9.07 -9.64 61.93
N GLY A 451 9.96 -9.00 62.67
CA GLY A 451 9.61 -8.17 63.81
C GLY A 451 8.82 -6.95 63.35
N THR A 452 7.56 -6.86 63.77
CA THR A 452 6.78 -5.64 63.66
C THR A 452 7.37 -4.60 64.62
N GLU A 453 8.39 -3.83 64.19
CA GLU A 453 8.82 -2.64 64.92
C GLU A 453 7.80 -1.52 64.68
N ALA A 454 6.65 -1.63 65.36
CA ALA A 454 5.85 -0.46 65.69
C ALA A 454 6.58 0.29 66.81
N GLU A 455 7.52 1.17 66.45
CA GLU A 455 8.02 2.20 67.36
C GLU A 455 6.85 3.13 67.73
N THR A 456 6.22 2.88 68.87
CA THR A 456 5.47 3.90 69.61
C THR A 456 6.43 5.04 69.96
N PRO A 457 6.24 6.28 69.48
CA PRO A 457 7.03 7.41 69.93
C PRO A 457 6.53 7.83 71.31
N ASP A 458 7.47 7.81 72.24
CA ASP A 458 7.34 8.26 73.63
C ASP A 458 6.91 9.73 73.71
N ARG A 459 5.98 9.98 74.60
CA ARG A 459 5.29 11.23 74.87
C ARG A 459 6.22 12.15 75.66
N ARG A 460 6.56 13.33 75.11
CA ARG A 460 7.00 14.48 75.91
C ARG A 460 6.10 15.68 75.64
N GLU A 461 5.41 16.09 76.71
CA GLU A 461 4.61 17.31 76.82
C GLU A 461 5.53 18.54 76.90
N ASP A 462 5.27 19.53 76.05
CA ASP A 462 5.20 20.99 76.33
C ASP A 462 4.83 21.66 74.99
N GLY A 463 3.83 22.51 74.78
CA GLY A 463 2.83 23.15 75.62
C GLY A 463 2.16 24.23 74.74
N THR A 464 0.84 24.41 74.89
CA THR A 464 0.02 25.59 74.47
C THR A 464 -0.09 25.89 72.97
N ALA A 465 -1.22 26.23 72.34
CA ALA A 465 -2.61 26.61 72.64
C ALA A 465 -3.32 26.56 71.25
N THR A 466 -4.61 26.34 71.00
CA THR A 466 -5.87 26.76 71.64
C THR A 466 -7.01 26.09 70.85
N THR A 467 -8.05 25.58 71.56
CA THR A 467 -9.52 25.58 71.27
C THR A 467 -9.98 25.65 69.80
N ASP A 468 -10.83 24.74 69.29
CA ASP A 468 -12.25 24.52 69.63
C ASP A 468 -12.67 23.22 68.89
N GLY A 469 -13.28 22.19 69.46
CA GLY A 469 -14.69 22.17 69.87
C GLY A 469 -15.57 21.49 68.78
N GLY A 470 -15.75 20.16 68.86
CA GLY A 470 -16.68 19.42 67.99
C GLY A 470 -16.64 17.91 68.25
N ASP A 471 -17.52 17.43 69.12
CA ASP A 471 -17.81 16.02 69.38
C ASP A 471 -18.49 15.35 68.16
N ASP A 472 -18.20 14.06 68.05
CA ASP A 472 -19.09 12.94 67.71
C ASP A 472 -19.21 12.40 66.27
N ASP A 473 -19.15 11.06 66.23
CA ASP A 473 -19.46 10.08 65.19
C ASP A 473 -18.66 10.09 63.87
N SER A 474 -17.63 9.24 63.82
CA SER A 474 -17.30 8.47 62.61
C SER A 474 -16.98 7.04 63.01
N ALA A 475 -18.02 6.20 63.02
CA ALA A 475 -17.85 4.77 62.83
C ALA A 475 -17.07 4.57 61.52
N THR A 476 -15.86 4.04 61.61
CA THR A 476 -15.21 3.37 60.49
C THR A 476 -16.09 2.17 60.12
N ASP A 477 -16.95 2.33 59.11
CA ASP A 477 -17.63 1.23 58.44
C ASP A 477 -16.57 0.38 57.73
N ASP A 478 -16.03 -0.58 58.46
CA ASP A 478 -15.30 -1.69 57.87
C ASP A 478 -16.33 -2.70 57.33
N PRO A 479 -16.47 -2.86 55.99
CA PRO A 479 -17.48 -3.73 55.38
C PRO A 479 -17.39 -5.18 55.88
N ALA A 480 -16.20 -5.66 56.25
CA ALA A 480 -16.01 -6.97 56.85
C ALA A 480 -16.75 -7.11 58.20
N THR A 481 -16.81 -6.04 59.00
CA THR A 481 -17.52 -6.02 60.29
C THR A 481 -19.04 -6.06 60.10
N ASP A 482 -19.58 -5.46 59.02
CA ASP A 482 -21.00 -5.55 58.66
C ASP A 482 -21.38 -6.98 58.19
N ILE A 483 -20.54 -7.61 57.38
CA ILE A 483 -20.76 -8.98 56.89
C ILE A 483 -20.74 -10.00 58.04
N GLU A 484 -19.79 -9.88 58.96
CA GLU A 484 -19.75 -10.71 60.18
C GLU A 484 -21.04 -10.56 61.02
N ALA A 485 -21.51 -9.33 61.21
CA ALA A 485 -22.76 -9.06 61.92
C ALA A 485 -23.97 -9.65 61.20
N ARG A 486 -23.98 -9.67 59.86
CA ARG A 486 -25.04 -10.27 59.03
C ARG A 486 -25.01 -11.80 59.08
N LEU A 487 -23.84 -12.44 59.05
CA LEU A 487 -23.70 -13.90 59.18
C LEU A 487 -24.33 -14.43 60.48
N ARG A 488 -24.23 -13.67 61.58
CA ARG A 488 -24.85 -14.01 62.87
C ARG A 488 -26.38 -13.91 62.87
N GLN A 489 -26.97 -13.15 61.95
CA GLN A 489 -28.41 -12.92 61.85
C GLN A 489 -29.15 -13.91 60.92
N VAL A 490 -28.41 -14.68 60.11
CA VAL A 490 -28.96 -15.72 59.24
C VAL A 490 -29.46 -16.92 60.08
N ASP A 491 -30.43 -17.70 59.61
CA ASP A 491 -30.83 -18.95 60.30
C ASP A 491 -29.85 -20.11 60.01
N GLU A 492 -29.91 -21.18 60.81
CA GLU A 492 -28.96 -22.30 60.72
C GLU A 492 -28.97 -23.01 59.36
N GLU A 493 -30.14 -23.16 58.72
CA GLU A 493 -30.26 -23.80 57.40
C GLU A 493 -29.59 -22.95 56.32
N ARG A 494 -29.89 -21.65 56.33
CA ARG A 494 -29.33 -20.70 55.37
C ARG A 494 -27.85 -20.43 55.59
N PHE A 495 -27.36 -20.52 56.84
CA PHE A 495 -25.92 -20.49 57.10
C PHE A 495 -25.21 -21.69 56.45
N GLY A 496 -25.81 -22.88 56.53
CA GLY A 496 -25.31 -24.06 55.81
C GLY A 496 -25.29 -23.89 54.29
N ASP A 497 -26.30 -23.22 53.72
CA ASP A 497 -26.35 -22.88 52.29
C ASP A 497 -25.22 -21.94 51.87
N ILE A 498 -24.97 -20.89 52.67
CA ILE A 498 -23.89 -19.92 52.42
C ILE A 498 -22.54 -20.64 52.46
N VAL A 499 -22.29 -21.47 53.48
CA VAL A 499 -21.05 -22.25 53.59
C VAL A 499 -20.88 -23.18 52.38
N ALA A 500 -21.93 -23.86 51.95
CA ALA A 500 -21.88 -24.73 50.77
C ALA A 500 -21.62 -23.95 49.47
N SER A 501 -22.20 -22.76 49.32
CA SER A 501 -21.98 -21.85 48.19
C SER A 501 -20.52 -21.38 48.12
N VAL A 502 -19.99 -20.92 49.26
CA VAL A 502 -18.59 -20.48 49.42
C VAL A 502 -17.62 -21.60 49.06
N LEU A 503 -17.90 -22.83 49.48
CA LEU A 503 -17.09 -24.01 49.13
C LEU A 503 -17.21 -24.38 47.64
N GLY A 504 -18.42 -24.34 47.09
CA GLY A 504 -18.73 -24.50 45.66
C GLY A 504 -17.74 -23.80 44.74
N GLU A 505 -17.59 -22.52 45.00
CA GLU A 505 -16.76 -21.62 44.20
C GLU A 505 -15.28 -21.62 44.57
N SER A 506 -14.87 -22.25 45.68
CA SER A 506 -13.46 -22.54 45.95
C SER A 506 -12.99 -23.87 45.34
N GLY A 507 -13.77 -24.40 44.38
CA GLY A 507 -13.47 -25.60 43.61
C GLY A 507 -13.97 -26.89 44.25
N TRP A 508 -14.81 -26.81 45.28
CA TRP A 508 -15.42 -27.99 45.91
C TRP A 508 -16.80 -28.26 45.32
N THR A 509 -17.12 -29.51 45.03
CA THR A 509 -18.43 -29.95 44.58
C THR A 509 -19.23 -30.49 45.77
N VAL A 510 -20.45 -30.02 45.97
CA VAL A 510 -21.34 -30.50 47.03
C VAL A 510 -21.98 -31.82 46.60
N GLU A 511 -21.72 -32.90 47.35
CA GLU A 511 -22.23 -34.24 47.03
C GLU A 511 -23.50 -34.60 47.81
N GLY A 512 -23.65 -34.09 49.03
CA GLY A 512 -24.77 -34.43 49.89
C GLY A 512 -24.86 -33.56 51.14
N ARG A 513 -26.06 -33.46 51.69
CA ARG A 513 -26.34 -32.76 52.95
C ARG A 513 -26.97 -33.72 53.95
N GLY A 514 -26.34 -33.85 55.12
CA GLY A 514 -26.88 -34.52 56.28
C GLY A 514 -27.63 -33.54 57.21
N ASP A 515 -28.14 -34.05 58.33
CA ASP A 515 -28.92 -33.27 59.30
C ASP A 515 -28.17 -32.05 59.85
N ARG A 516 -26.83 -32.11 59.94
CA ARG A 516 -25.97 -31.02 60.45
C ARG A 516 -24.59 -30.95 59.77
N THR A 517 -24.47 -31.52 58.57
CA THR A 517 -23.20 -31.67 57.86
C THR A 517 -23.40 -31.58 56.35
N VAL A 518 -22.37 -31.15 55.62
CA VAL A 518 -22.33 -31.09 54.16
C VAL A 518 -21.12 -31.88 53.70
N THR A 519 -21.30 -32.85 52.82
CA THR A 519 -20.19 -33.58 52.20
C THR A 519 -19.80 -32.88 50.91
N VAL A 520 -18.52 -32.54 50.78
CA VAL A 520 -17.96 -31.89 49.60
C VAL A 520 -16.77 -32.70 49.08
N SER A 521 -16.52 -32.66 47.78
CA SER A 521 -15.37 -33.30 47.16
C SER A 521 -14.69 -32.39 46.14
N ARG A 522 -13.41 -32.63 45.88
CA ARG A 522 -12.63 -31.90 44.89
C ARG A 522 -11.72 -32.89 44.16
N GLU A 523 -11.71 -32.85 42.83
CA GLU A 523 -10.96 -33.81 42.01
C GLU A 523 -9.54 -33.34 41.65
N SER A 524 -9.27 -32.02 41.73
CA SER A 524 -7.98 -31.41 41.37
C SER A 524 -7.54 -30.40 42.43
N PRO A 525 -6.26 -30.36 42.86
CA PRO A 525 -5.10 -31.11 42.33
C PRO A 525 -4.98 -32.56 42.83
N THR A 526 -5.75 -32.95 43.85
CA THR A 526 -5.85 -34.33 44.35
C THR A 526 -7.30 -34.62 44.70
N ALA A 527 -7.78 -35.83 44.39
CA ALA A 527 -9.10 -36.29 44.81
C ALA A 527 -9.19 -36.28 46.34
N GLU A 528 -10.03 -35.41 46.89
CA GLU A 528 -10.20 -35.23 48.33
C GLU A 528 -11.70 -35.09 48.64
N ARG A 529 -12.16 -35.78 49.68
CA ARG A 529 -13.54 -35.77 50.16
C ARG A 529 -13.59 -35.32 51.61
N MET A 530 -14.37 -34.27 51.88
CA MET A 530 -14.38 -33.58 53.16
C MET A 530 -15.80 -33.46 53.72
N LEU A 531 -15.92 -33.71 55.02
CA LEU A 531 -17.16 -33.47 55.77
C LEU A 531 -17.12 -32.07 56.38
N VAL A 532 -18.06 -31.21 56.03
CA VAL A 532 -18.15 -29.83 56.52
C VAL A 532 -19.26 -29.73 57.55
N ARG A 533 -18.96 -29.18 58.72
CA ARG A 533 -19.91 -28.95 59.79
C ARG A 533 -20.15 -27.45 59.97
N PRO A 534 -21.26 -26.92 59.43
CA PRO A 534 -21.67 -25.56 59.72
C PRO A 534 -22.15 -25.44 61.17
N LEU A 535 -21.56 -24.54 61.94
CA LEU A 535 -21.91 -24.21 63.31
C LEU A 535 -22.38 -22.75 63.36
N HIS A 536 -23.69 -22.56 63.26
CA HIS A 536 -24.27 -21.24 63.42
C HIS A 536 -24.29 -20.83 64.90
N ARG A 537 -23.70 -19.67 65.21
CA ARG A 537 -23.51 -19.12 66.56
C ARG A 537 -24.05 -17.68 66.60
N PRO A 538 -25.37 -17.50 66.68
CA PRO A 538 -25.99 -16.16 66.62
C PRO A 538 -25.61 -15.27 67.81
N GLU A 539 -25.28 -15.86 68.95
CA GLU A 539 -24.83 -15.16 70.15
C GLU A 539 -23.31 -14.85 70.15
N GLY A 540 -22.58 -15.17 69.08
CA GLY A 540 -21.15 -14.91 68.98
C GLY A 540 -20.28 -15.76 69.91
N GLN A 541 -20.84 -16.83 70.50
CA GLN A 541 -20.09 -17.72 71.38
C GLN A 541 -19.02 -18.47 70.59
N PRO A 542 -17.73 -18.37 70.97
CA PRO A 542 -16.65 -18.93 70.19
C PRO A 542 -16.63 -20.45 70.25
N VAL A 543 -16.14 -21.08 69.18
CA VAL A 543 -16.04 -22.54 69.09
C VAL A 543 -14.84 -23.03 69.91
N GLY A 544 -15.11 -23.94 70.85
CA GLY A 544 -14.13 -24.54 71.76
C GLY A 544 -13.71 -25.97 71.35
N ALA A 545 -12.71 -26.49 72.07
CA ALA A 545 -12.10 -27.82 71.86
C ALA A 545 -13.11 -28.98 71.74
N ALA A 546 -14.22 -28.95 72.50
CA ALA A 546 -15.27 -29.97 72.43
C ALA A 546 -15.89 -30.15 71.02
N ALA A 547 -15.92 -29.09 70.21
CA ALA A 547 -16.38 -29.18 68.83
C ALA A 547 -15.36 -29.89 67.92
N ILE A 548 -14.07 -29.73 68.19
CA ILE A 548 -12.97 -30.44 67.50
C ILE A 548 -13.06 -31.93 67.82
N GLU A 549 -13.25 -32.28 69.10
CA GLU A 549 -13.40 -33.68 69.54
C GLU A 549 -14.60 -34.37 68.88
N THR A 550 -15.73 -33.69 68.76
CA THR A 550 -16.89 -34.26 68.06
C THR A 550 -16.61 -34.48 66.56
N CYS A 551 -15.83 -33.59 65.92
CA CYS A 551 -15.44 -33.75 64.52
C CYS A 551 -14.44 -34.90 64.34
N ARG A 552 -13.56 -35.12 65.32
CA ARG A 552 -12.64 -36.26 65.38
C ARG A 552 -13.39 -37.59 65.43
N GLU A 553 -14.42 -37.70 66.27
CA GLU A 553 -15.26 -38.89 66.34
C GLU A 553 -15.98 -39.17 65.01
N GLN A 554 -16.41 -38.12 64.31
CA GLN A 554 -17.08 -38.24 63.01
C GLN A 554 -16.10 -38.67 61.89
N LEU A 555 -14.88 -38.15 61.90
CA LEU A 555 -13.81 -38.59 60.99
C LEU A 555 -13.48 -40.06 61.25
N ALA A 556 -13.31 -40.46 62.51
CA ALA A 556 -13.01 -41.85 62.88
C ALA A 556 -14.14 -42.84 62.56
N ALA A 557 -15.38 -42.36 62.45
CA ALA A 557 -16.55 -43.16 62.11
C ALA A 557 -16.82 -43.28 60.59
N SER A 558 -16.05 -42.58 59.75
CA SER A 558 -16.30 -42.49 58.31
C SER A 558 -15.09 -43.01 57.51
N ASP A 559 -15.24 -44.14 56.83
CA ASP A 559 -14.15 -44.77 56.05
C ASP A 559 -13.89 -44.11 54.67
N ASP A 560 -14.73 -43.13 54.27
CA ASP A 560 -14.78 -42.52 52.93
C ASP A 560 -14.67 -40.98 53.00
N ILE A 561 -14.06 -40.46 54.06
CA ILE A 561 -13.83 -39.02 54.29
C ILE A 561 -12.36 -38.80 54.66
N ASP A 562 -11.68 -37.93 53.93
CA ASP A 562 -10.25 -37.62 54.11
C ASP A 562 -10.00 -36.55 55.18
N ALA A 563 -10.95 -35.63 55.38
CA ALA A 563 -10.85 -34.52 56.32
C ALA A 563 -12.22 -34.05 56.84
N VAL A 564 -12.23 -33.35 57.98
CA VAL A 564 -13.42 -32.64 58.49
C VAL A 564 -13.15 -31.15 58.56
N MET A 565 -14.12 -30.32 58.20
CA MET A 565 -14.05 -28.86 58.34
C MET A 565 -15.14 -28.34 59.27
N ILE A 566 -14.80 -27.38 60.12
CA ILE A 566 -15.77 -26.60 60.89
C ILE A 566 -15.87 -25.22 60.27
N ALA A 567 -17.08 -24.84 59.85
CA ALA A 567 -17.39 -23.49 59.41
C ALA A 567 -18.32 -22.82 60.44
N THR A 568 -17.96 -21.66 60.99
CA THR A 568 -18.71 -21.06 62.12
C THR A 568 -18.97 -19.57 61.90
N SER A 569 -20.13 -19.09 62.35
CA SER A 569 -20.49 -17.66 62.32
C SER A 569 -19.97 -16.87 63.54
N ALA A 570 -19.01 -17.43 64.25
CA ALA A 570 -18.37 -16.84 65.42
C ALA A 570 -16.90 -17.28 65.46
N GLY A 571 -16.06 -16.51 66.14
CA GLY A 571 -14.63 -16.81 66.27
C GLY A 571 -14.32 -18.17 66.91
N ILE A 572 -13.06 -18.60 66.78
CA ILE A 572 -12.57 -19.88 67.29
C ILE A 572 -11.58 -19.63 68.43
N THR A 573 -11.69 -20.39 69.51
CA THR A 573 -10.77 -20.26 70.65
C THR A 573 -9.36 -20.74 70.28
N SER A 574 -8.32 -20.12 70.83
CA SER A 574 -6.92 -20.53 70.59
C SER A 574 -6.62 -21.96 71.03
N GLU A 575 -7.40 -22.52 71.96
CA GLU A 575 -7.33 -23.92 72.35
C GLU A 575 -7.87 -24.85 71.25
N ALA A 576 -9.02 -24.53 70.67
CA ALA A 576 -9.58 -25.27 69.52
C ALA A 576 -8.69 -25.17 68.28
N THR A 577 -8.10 -24.01 67.99
CA THR A 577 -7.14 -23.85 66.88
C THR A 577 -5.90 -24.72 67.08
N ARG A 578 -5.41 -24.87 68.32
CA ARG A 578 -4.25 -25.72 68.63
C ARG A 578 -4.59 -27.19 68.43
N GLU A 579 -5.74 -27.65 68.92
CA GLU A 579 -6.17 -29.04 68.74
C GLU A 579 -6.48 -29.39 67.29
N ALA A 580 -7.01 -28.45 66.50
CA ALA A 580 -7.28 -28.65 65.09
C ALA A 580 -6.01 -28.77 64.22
N ARG A 581 -4.84 -28.30 64.70
CA ARG A 581 -3.57 -28.44 63.96
C ARG A 581 -2.96 -29.85 64.06
N ASP A 582 -3.27 -30.56 65.14
CA ASP A 582 -2.70 -31.89 65.41
C ASP A 582 -3.52 -33.01 64.75
N ASP A 583 -4.76 -32.72 64.32
CA ASP A 583 -5.69 -33.65 63.71
C ASP A 583 -6.17 -33.08 62.35
N ALA A 584 -6.59 -33.90 61.38
CA ALA A 584 -7.01 -33.45 60.04
C ALA A 584 -8.36 -32.67 60.04
N VAL A 585 -8.47 -31.63 60.87
CA VAL A 585 -9.64 -30.79 61.07
C VAL A 585 -9.35 -29.37 60.60
N ARG A 586 -10.03 -28.93 59.54
CA ARG A 586 -9.93 -27.57 59.00
C ARG A 586 -10.90 -26.62 59.69
N LEU A 587 -10.53 -25.35 59.79
CA LEU A 587 -11.30 -24.33 60.49
C LEU A 587 -11.60 -23.15 59.56
N LEU A 588 -12.83 -22.67 59.61
CA LEU A 588 -13.31 -21.49 58.87
C LEU A 588 -14.19 -20.67 59.81
N ASP A 589 -13.70 -19.52 60.25
CA ASP A 589 -14.41 -18.64 61.19
C ASP A 589 -15.22 -17.54 60.49
N ASP A 590 -15.85 -16.68 61.28
CA ASP A 590 -16.69 -15.58 60.79
C ASP A 590 -15.89 -14.56 60.00
N THR A 591 -14.67 -14.23 60.43
CA THR A 591 -13.79 -13.31 59.71
C THR A 591 -13.36 -13.90 58.35
N CYS A 592 -13.00 -15.19 58.31
CA CYS A 592 -12.66 -15.87 57.05
C CYS A 592 -13.86 -15.98 56.10
N LEU A 593 -15.05 -16.30 56.61
CA LEU A 593 -16.28 -16.32 55.82
C LEU A 593 -16.64 -14.93 55.29
N ALA A 594 -16.49 -13.89 56.12
CA ALA A 594 -16.77 -12.53 55.72
C ALA A 594 -15.87 -12.06 54.59
N ALA A 595 -14.57 -12.31 54.70
CA ALA A 595 -13.60 -11.99 53.66
C ALA A 595 -13.90 -12.71 52.33
N ILE A 596 -14.31 -13.98 52.36
CA ILE A 596 -14.66 -14.71 51.14
C ILE A 596 -15.93 -14.15 50.49
N ILE A 597 -16.94 -13.81 51.28
CA ILE A 597 -18.21 -13.24 50.78
C ILE A 597 -18.00 -11.85 50.19
N GLU A 598 -17.17 -11.01 50.84
CA GLU A 598 -16.81 -9.67 50.38
C GLU A 598 -16.02 -9.73 49.05
N SER A 599 -14.98 -10.55 48.99
CA SER A 599 -14.10 -10.66 47.81
C SER A 599 -14.82 -11.11 46.54
N ARG A 600 -16.04 -11.64 46.65
CA ARG A 600 -16.85 -12.16 45.55
C ARG A 600 -18.15 -11.40 45.33
N ASP A 601 -18.29 -10.22 45.93
CA ASP A 601 -19.43 -9.30 45.75
C ASP A 601 -20.79 -9.95 46.08
N ARG A 602 -20.80 -10.91 47.02
CA ARG A 602 -21.96 -11.76 47.35
C ARG A 602 -22.75 -11.30 48.57
N GLU A 603 -22.65 -10.02 48.94
CA GLU A 603 -23.44 -9.45 50.03
C GLU A 603 -24.96 -9.68 49.86
N THR A 604 -25.43 -9.77 48.61
CA THR A 604 -26.84 -10.05 48.28
C THR A 604 -27.31 -11.44 48.71
N GLU A 605 -26.43 -12.41 48.93
CA GLU A 605 -26.78 -13.73 49.48
C GLU A 605 -27.15 -13.65 50.96
N LEU A 606 -26.60 -12.67 51.69
CA LEU A 606 -26.92 -12.40 53.09
C LEU A 606 -28.31 -11.73 53.26
N THR A 607 -28.79 -11.00 52.25
CA THR A 607 -30.08 -10.29 52.27
C THR A 607 -31.22 -11.01 51.52
N SER A 608 -30.91 -11.95 50.63
CA SER A 608 -31.90 -12.73 49.87
C SER A 608 -32.73 -13.67 50.76
N ARG A 609 -33.88 -13.17 51.26
CA ARG A 609 -34.95 -14.05 51.76
C ARG A 609 -35.30 -15.04 50.65
N ARG A 610 -35.20 -16.33 50.94
CA ARG A 610 -35.72 -17.41 50.10
C ARG A 610 -37.18 -17.09 49.76
N VAL A 611 -37.44 -16.63 48.55
CA VAL A 611 -38.79 -16.69 47.98
C VAL A 611 -39.06 -18.18 47.81
N ALA A 612 -39.92 -18.72 48.68
CA ALA A 612 -40.51 -20.02 48.46
C ALA A 612 -41.27 -19.94 47.12
N LEU A 613 -40.73 -20.60 46.11
CA LEU A 613 -41.48 -20.99 44.93
C LEU A 613 -42.23 -22.27 45.31
N ASP A 614 -43.56 -22.16 45.43
CA ASP A 614 -44.49 -23.28 45.22
C ASP A 614 -44.45 -23.72 43.75
#